data_AF-N8V672-F1
#
_entry.id   AF-N8V672-F1
#
_cell.length_a   1.000
_cell.length_b   1.000
_cell.length_c   1.000
_cell.angle_alpha   90.00
_cell.angle_beta   90.00
_cell.angle_gamma   90.00
#
_symmetry.space_group_name_H-M   'P 1'
#
loop_
_entity.id
_entity.type
_entity.pdbx_description
1 polymer ?
#
loop_
_entity_poly.entity_id
_entity_poly.type
_entity_poly.pdbx_seq_one_letter_code
_entity_poly.pdbx_strand_id
1 'polypeptide(L)'
;MFGLFGERTRRELYTIVRGSQIFRYSSGDKDVTVGEVTWNKLAIKRGSISSSSDLEKNSLEVTFAADSEFAQSCLRSALEEVVFLTLSKYQSGTVSLLWQGRLTGVKPDAATIILTFENDYTSLARVGARYKYQRTCAHDLYGEGCKLDKDAWAVQSTVKSVGGVTVVLRGLEGYADNYFMLGMLKNSNNVYISIESSTQNTMTLIRRLDSLSDYLTSDEDLDVLADAATALATAQSHQSIAQTSYDTVVMERDALDPSSPNYADDYATAQLRVDQKQAALDAAIVGTDLAQQDYDATAANVHYVYVYPGCVHSISACNNFGNTDNFMGFPYIPEDNPTIVRII
;
A
#
# COMPACT_ATOMS: atom_id res chain seq x y z
N MET A 1 14.53 -55.58 1.52
CA MET A 1 13.81 -55.36 2.79
C MET A 1 14.40 -54.14 3.49
N PHE A 2 14.08 -52.93 2.99
CA PHE A 2 14.50 -51.64 3.57
C PHE A 2 13.25 -50.76 3.55
N GLY A 3 12.63 -50.47 4.70
CA GLY A 3 11.41 -49.66 4.71
C GLY A 3 10.71 -49.41 6.05
N LEU A 4 11.03 -50.16 7.11
CA LEU A 4 10.17 -50.16 8.32
C LEU A 4 10.42 -49.03 9.35
N PHE A 5 11.46 -48.21 9.19
CA PHE A 5 11.75 -47.13 10.15
C PHE A 5 11.42 -45.71 9.63
N GLY A 6 11.34 -45.51 8.31
CA GLY A 6 11.07 -44.19 7.73
C GLY A 6 9.63 -43.73 7.92
N GLU A 7 8.64 -44.64 7.79
CA GLU A 7 7.20 -44.30 7.78
C GLU A 7 6.63 -43.87 9.14
N ARG A 8 7.34 -44.16 10.24
CA ARG A 8 6.93 -43.79 11.60
C ARG A 8 7.53 -42.49 12.11
N THR A 9 8.51 -41.91 11.39
CA THR A 9 9.14 -40.66 11.83
C THR A 9 8.16 -39.50 11.67
N ARG A 10 7.83 -38.86 12.79
CA ARG A 10 7.05 -37.63 12.79
C ARG A 10 7.95 -36.51 12.27
N ARG A 11 7.48 -35.79 11.25
CA ARG A 11 8.09 -34.54 10.78
C ARG A 11 7.13 -33.39 10.98
N GLU A 12 7.68 -32.19 11.17
CA GLU A 12 6.89 -30.97 11.21
C GLU A 12 7.14 -30.17 9.94
N LEU A 13 6.05 -29.74 9.31
CA LEU A 13 6.03 -28.98 8.08
C LEU A 13 5.55 -27.57 8.39
N TYR A 14 6.38 -26.60 8.09
CA TYR A 14 6.13 -25.18 8.28
C TYR A 14 5.79 -24.60 6.92
N THR A 15 4.55 -24.14 6.76
CA THR A 15 4.14 -23.36 5.59
C THR A 15 3.96 -21.93 6.06
N ILE A 16 4.81 -21.03 5.57
CA ILE A 16 4.79 -19.64 5.95
C ILE A 16 4.37 -18.84 4.72
N VAL A 17 3.29 -18.06 4.85
CA VAL A 17 2.76 -17.21 3.79
C VAL A 17 3.01 -15.77 4.15
N ARG A 18 3.66 -15.02 3.26
CA ARG A 18 3.92 -13.59 3.38
C ARG A 18 3.49 -12.92 2.08
N GLY A 19 2.41 -12.14 2.12
CA GLY A 19 1.82 -11.58 0.90
C GLY A 19 1.48 -12.70 -0.11
N SER A 20 2.07 -12.65 -1.30
CA SER A 20 1.95 -13.69 -2.34
C SER A 20 3.00 -14.80 -2.28
N GLN A 21 4.02 -14.65 -1.42
CA GLN A 21 5.12 -15.61 -1.30
C GLN A 21 4.78 -16.73 -0.33
N ILE A 22 5.18 -17.96 -0.67
CA ILE A 22 4.99 -19.15 0.16
C ILE A 22 6.33 -19.82 0.42
N PHE A 23 6.74 -19.84 1.67
CA PHE A 23 7.94 -20.52 2.16
C PHE A 23 7.56 -21.85 2.80
N ARG A 24 8.28 -22.91 2.45
CA ARG A 24 7.99 -24.27 2.90
C ARG A 24 9.23 -24.92 3.50
N TYR A 25 9.19 -25.14 4.81
CA TYR A 25 10.30 -25.73 5.57
C TYR A 25 9.88 -27.01 6.29
N SER A 26 10.82 -27.93 6.43
CA SER A 26 10.69 -29.16 7.21
C SER A 26 11.74 -29.16 8.31
N SER A 27 11.33 -29.50 9.54
CA SER A 27 12.27 -29.76 10.64
C SER A 27 12.97 -31.12 10.54
N GLY A 28 12.65 -31.90 9.50
CA GLY A 28 13.30 -33.17 9.22
C GLY A 28 14.74 -33.04 8.73
N ASP A 29 15.46 -34.16 8.73
CA ASP A 29 16.81 -34.30 8.20
C ASP A 29 16.88 -34.24 6.66
N LYS A 30 15.72 -34.32 6.00
CA LYS A 30 15.54 -34.35 4.54
C LYS A 30 14.31 -33.56 4.13
N ASP A 31 14.31 -33.17 2.87
CA ASP A 31 13.15 -32.57 2.22
C ASP A 31 11.96 -33.53 2.27
N VAL A 32 10.77 -32.98 2.38
CA VAL A 32 9.52 -33.75 2.44
C VAL A 32 8.65 -33.33 1.28
N THR A 33 8.34 -34.27 0.39
CA THR A 33 7.41 -34.05 -0.72
C THR A 33 6.09 -34.76 -0.42
N VAL A 34 4.99 -34.04 -0.56
CA VAL A 34 3.61 -34.54 -0.44
C VAL A 34 2.84 -34.10 -1.68
N GLY A 35 2.48 -35.05 -2.54
CA GLY A 35 1.96 -34.72 -3.87
C GLY A 35 2.99 -33.96 -4.70
N GLU A 36 2.63 -32.79 -5.21
CA GLU A 36 3.51 -31.91 -6.00
C GLU A 36 4.24 -30.85 -5.15
N VAL A 37 3.99 -30.83 -3.84
CA VAL A 37 4.50 -29.79 -2.94
C VAL A 37 5.70 -30.32 -2.14
N THR A 38 6.79 -29.57 -2.14
CA THR A 38 8.01 -29.90 -1.39
C THR A 38 8.27 -28.88 -0.28
N TRP A 39 8.58 -29.40 0.92
CA TRP A 39 9.10 -28.65 2.06
C TRP A 39 10.59 -28.92 2.20
N ASN A 40 11.39 -27.85 2.09
CA ASN A 40 12.85 -27.94 2.14
C ASN A 40 13.33 -28.14 3.58
N LYS A 41 14.33 -28.98 3.80
CA LYS A 41 14.94 -29.16 5.13
C LYS A 41 15.55 -27.83 5.60
N LEU A 42 15.28 -27.47 6.84
CA LEU A 42 15.88 -26.30 7.48
C LEU A 42 16.14 -26.59 8.96
N ALA A 43 17.24 -26.06 9.48
CA ALA A 43 17.50 -26.06 10.92
C ALA A 43 16.53 -25.08 11.61
N ILE A 44 15.34 -25.58 11.92
CA ILE A 44 14.23 -24.83 12.52
C ILE A 44 13.75 -25.56 13.78
N LYS A 45 13.53 -24.80 14.85
CA LYS A 45 12.99 -25.32 16.11
C LYS A 45 11.81 -24.46 16.55
N ARG A 46 10.95 -25.00 17.40
CA ARG A 46 9.83 -24.26 18.00
C ARG A 46 9.74 -24.50 19.50
N GLY A 47 9.09 -23.57 20.20
CA GLY A 47 8.65 -23.73 21.58
C GLY A 47 7.52 -24.76 21.73
N SER A 48 7.08 -25.00 22.96
CA SER A 48 5.91 -25.85 23.23
C SER A 48 4.63 -25.20 22.72
N ILE A 49 3.74 -26.01 22.16
CA ILE A 49 2.37 -25.57 21.85
C ILE A 49 1.56 -25.70 23.13
N SER A 50 1.20 -24.56 23.72
CA SER A 50 0.28 -24.51 24.85
C SER A 50 -1.17 -24.35 24.35
N SER A 51 -2.10 -24.97 25.05
CA SER A 51 -3.53 -24.70 24.91
C SER A 51 -4.03 -24.27 26.27
N SER A 52 -4.18 -22.97 26.46
CA SER A 52 -4.72 -22.38 27.68
C SER A 52 -6.02 -21.63 27.37
N SER A 53 -6.87 -21.48 28.38
CA SER A 53 -8.08 -20.63 28.31
C SER A 53 -7.74 -19.14 28.13
N ASP A 54 -6.50 -18.76 28.42
CA ASP A 54 -5.97 -17.43 28.23
C ASP A 54 -5.41 -17.32 26.80
N LEU A 55 -6.27 -16.91 25.86
CA LEU A 55 -5.97 -16.91 24.42
C LEU A 55 -4.72 -16.08 24.07
N GLU A 56 -4.41 -15.02 24.83
CA GLU A 56 -3.23 -14.17 24.64
C GLU A 56 -1.93 -14.90 24.99
N LYS A 57 -1.98 -15.96 25.80
CA LYS A 57 -0.81 -16.77 26.20
C LYS A 57 -0.53 -17.97 25.29
N ASN A 58 -1.27 -18.10 24.19
CA ASN A 58 -1.11 -19.20 23.23
C ASN A 58 -0.23 -18.81 22.04
N SER A 59 0.87 -18.09 22.29
CA SER A 59 1.87 -17.76 21.27
C SER A 59 2.79 -18.95 20.98
N LEU A 60 3.32 -19.00 19.77
CA LEU A 60 4.31 -19.98 19.33
C LEU A 60 5.57 -19.26 18.89
N GLU A 61 6.68 -19.52 19.57
CA GLU A 61 7.99 -19.09 19.14
C GLU A 61 8.61 -20.12 18.20
N VAL A 62 9.05 -19.67 17.03
CA VAL A 62 9.78 -20.46 16.04
C VAL A 62 11.15 -19.83 15.87
N THR A 63 12.20 -20.60 16.13
CA THR A 63 13.59 -20.14 16.05
C THR A 63 14.25 -20.64 14.77
N PHE A 64 14.81 -19.68 14.04
CA PHE A 64 15.61 -19.88 12.85
C PHE A 64 17.09 -19.65 13.17
N ALA A 65 17.97 -20.25 12.36
CA ALA A 65 19.38 -19.87 12.35
C ALA A 65 19.55 -18.41 11.89
N ALA A 66 20.58 -17.72 12.36
CA ALA A 66 20.81 -16.31 12.03
C ALA A 66 21.06 -16.06 10.54
N ASP A 67 21.50 -17.06 9.78
CA ASP A 67 21.72 -17.00 8.32
C ASP A 67 20.48 -17.34 7.49
N SER A 68 19.34 -17.63 8.12
CA SER A 68 18.08 -17.86 7.41
C SER A 68 17.65 -16.59 6.69
N GLU A 69 17.67 -16.63 5.35
CA GLU A 69 17.27 -15.50 4.49
C GLU A 69 15.86 -14.99 4.82
N PHE A 70 14.91 -15.92 5.02
CA PHE A 70 13.55 -15.57 5.41
C PHE A 70 13.51 -14.84 6.76
N ALA A 71 14.13 -15.39 7.80
CA ALA A 71 14.09 -14.78 9.13
C ALA A 71 14.84 -13.44 9.18
N GLN A 72 15.94 -13.29 8.44
CA GLN A 72 16.63 -12.01 8.25
C GLN A 72 15.74 -10.98 7.54
N SER A 73 14.97 -11.40 6.53
CA SER A 73 14.02 -10.52 5.86
C SER A 73 12.94 -10.01 6.83
N CYS A 74 12.47 -10.86 7.74
CA CYS A 74 11.51 -10.48 8.77
C CYS A 74 12.08 -9.42 9.75
N LEU A 75 13.37 -9.45 10.08
CA LEU A 75 13.97 -8.41 10.93
C LEU A 75 13.87 -7.01 10.33
N ARG A 76 13.87 -6.91 9.00
CA ARG A 76 13.84 -5.63 8.31
C ARG A 76 12.43 -5.19 7.92
N SER A 77 11.60 -6.13 7.47
CA SER A 77 10.31 -5.83 6.84
C SER A 77 9.10 -6.67 7.34
N ALA A 78 9.18 -7.36 8.49
CA ALA A 78 8.07 -8.19 8.99
C ALA A 78 6.74 -7.45 9.23
N LEU A 79 6.78 -6.12 9.34
CA LEU A 79 5.58 -5.29 9.55
C LEU A 79 5.08 -4.63 8.26
N GLU A 80 5.71 -4.89 7.12
CA GLU A 80 5.25 -4.39 5.83
C GLU A 80 4.13 -5.26 5.26
N GLU A 81 4.17 -6.56 5.57
CA GLU A 81 3.18 -7.52 5.12
C GLU A 81 2.81 -8.47 6.26
N VAL A 82 1.56 -8.92 6.24
CA VAL A 82 1.11 -9.92 7.20
C VAL A 82 1.75 -11.28 6.88
N VAL A 83 2.38 -11.89 7.88
CA VAL A 83 2.98 -13.23 7.78
C VAL A 83 2.14 -14.23 8.57
N PHE A 84 1.68 -15.29 7.91
CA PHE A 84 0.97 -16.40 8.52
C PHE A 84 1.84 -17.65 8.58
N LEU A 85 1.72 -18.41 9.66
CA LEU A 85 2.31 -19.73 9.81
C LEU A 85 1.20 -20.77 9.88
N THR A 86 1.33 -21.82 9.07
CA THR A 86 0.60 -23.08 9.21
C THR A 86 1.61 -24.18 9.54
N LEU A 87 1.56 -24.67 10.77
CA LEU A 87 2.36 -25.78 11.25
C LEU A 87 1.58 -27.08 11.13
N SER A 88 2.09 -28.03 10.37
CA SER A 88 1.49 -29.35 10.18
C SER A 88 2.40 -30.47 10.64
N LYS A 89 1.80 -31.56 11.08
CA LYS A 89 2.46 -32.84 11.31
C LYS A 89 2.39 -33.67 10.04
N TYR A 90 3.51 -34.25 9.63
CA TYR A 90 3.56 -35.29 8.63
C TYR A 90 3.99 -36.61 9.24
N GLN A 91 3.18 -37.65 9.09
CA GLN A 91 3.46 -38.99 9.60
C GLN A 91 2.71 -40.03 8.77
N SER A 92 3.40 -41.10 8.34
CA SER A 92 2.80 -42.22 7.61
C SER A 92 1.93 -41.78 6.41
N GLY A 93 2.44 -40.85 5.61
CA GLY A 93 1.75 -40.33 4.41
C GLY A 93 0.61 -39.35 4.69
N THR A 94 0.30 -39.06 5.95
CA THR A 94 -0.80 -38.16 6.34
C THR A 94 -0.26 -36.82 6.84
N VAL A 95 -0.85 -35.72 6.36
CA VAL A 95 -0.62 -34.36 6.86
C VAL A 95 -1.80 -33.96 7.75
N SER A 96 -1.52 -33.48 8.96
CA SER A 96 -2.55 -32.96 9.88
C SER A 96 -2.11 -31.64 10.51
N LEU A 97 -3.00 -30.64 10.56
CA LEU A 97 -2.73 -29.35 11.20
C LEU A 97 -2.37 -29.53 12.68
N LEU A 98 -1.33 -28.82 13.13
CA LEU A 98 -0.95 -28.73 14.54
C LEU A 98 -1.24 -27.36 15.14
N TRP A 99 -0.93 -26.30 14.39
CA TRP A 99 -1.03 -24.93 14.87
C TRP A 99 -1.11 -23.96 13.68
N GLN A 100 -1.81 -22.84 13.85
CA GLN A 100 -1.81 -21.75 12.89
C GLN A 100 -1.89 -20.41 13.60
N GLY A 101 -1.36 -19.38 12.94
CA GLY A 101 -1.44 -18.02 13.46
C GLY A 101 -0.61 -17.04 12.67
N ARG A 102 -0.51 -15.81 13.19
CA ARG A 102 0.13 -14.67 12.54
C ARG A 102 1.38 -14.23 13.30
N LEU A 103 2.41 -13.81 12.58
CA LEU A 103 3.62 -13.22 13.15
C LEU A 103 3.27 -11.92 13.87
N THR A 104 3.71 -11.77 15.12
CA THR A 104 3.54 -10.56 15.93
C THR A 104 4.85 -9.99 16.45
N GLY A 105 5.92 -10.79 16.49
CA GLY A 105 7.23 -10.35 16.95
C GLY A 105 8.39 -11.00 16.20
N VAL A 106 9.47 -10.25 16.06
CA VAL A 106 10.74 -10.72 15.50
C VAL A 106 11.85 -10.25 16.44
N LYS A 107 12.64 -11.18 16.97
CA LYS A 107 13.72 -10.88 17.91
C LYS A 107 15.02 -11.57 17.48
N PRO A 108 16.11 -10.82 17.25
CA PRO A 108 17.43 -11.44 17.13
C PRO A 108 17.89 -11.94 18.51
N ASP A 109 18.45 -13.15 18.56
CA ASP A 109 18.99 -13.76 19.77
C ASP A 109 20.30 -14.50 19.47
N ALA A 110 21.42 -13.81 19.70
CA ALA A 110 22.78 -14.28 19.41
C ALA A 110 22.93 -14.83 17.97
N ALA A 111 23.08 -16.16 17.82
CA ALA A 111 23.23 -16.84 16.53
C ALA A 111 21.89 -17.34 15.94
N THR A 112 20.77 -16.82 16.44
CA THR A 112 19.43 -17.23 16.03
C THR A 112 18.50 -16.03 15.88
N ILE A 113 17.38 -16.25 15.19
CA ILE A 113 16.29 -15.29 15.06
C ILE A 113 15.01 -15.98 15.54
N ILE A 114 14.33 -15.38 16.50
CA ILE A 114 13.09 -15.90 17.09
C ILE A 114 11.93 -15.13 16.50
N LEU A 115 11.03 -15.85 15.83
CA LEU A 115 9.75 -15.35 15.33
C LEU A 115 8.64 -15.76 16.30
N THR A 116 7.91 -14.78 16.82
CA THR A 116 6.77 -15.02 17.72
C THR A 116 5.49 -14.92 16.91
N PHE A 117 4.71 -15.99 16.89
CA PHE A 117 3.41 -16.03 16.26
C PHE A 117 2.29 -16.11 17.31
N GLU A 118 1.18 -15.43 17.07
CA GLU A 118 -0.03 -15.51 17.89
C GLU A 118 -1.14 -16.20 17.13
N ASN A 119 -2.02 -16.89 17.85
CA ASN A 119 -3.17 -17.57 17.27
C ASN A 119 -4.18 -16.55 16.71
N ASP A 120 -4.82 -16.88 15.60
CA ASP A 120 -5.80 -16.03 14.91
C ASP A 120 -6.99 -15.61 15.79
N TYR A 121 -7.22 -16.27 16.94
CA TYR A 121 -8.29 -15.95 17.89
C TYR A 121 -8.19 -14.54 18.51
N THR A 122 -7.02 -13.91 18.58
CA THR A 122 -6.90 -12.51 19.07
C THR A 122 -7.56 -11.50 18.14
N SER A 123 -7.88 -11.89 16.89
CA SER A 123 -8.65 -11.08 15.94
C SER A 123 -10.13 -10.91 16.30
N LEU A 124 -10.65 -11.65 17.29
CA LEU A 124 -12.05 -11.59 17.73
C LEU A 124 -12.46 -10.24 18.35
N ALA A 125 -11.53 -9.28 18.49
CA ALA A 125 -11.78 -7.86 18.75
C ALA A 125 -12.82 -7.58 19.86
N ARG A 126 -12.85 -8.40 20.93
CA ARG A 126 -13.69 -8.17 22.11
C ARG A 126 -13.01 -7.17 23.02
N VAL A 127 -13.00 -5.94 22.57
CA VAL A 127 -12.46 -4.81 23.32
C VAL A 127 -13.47 -4.37 24.35
N GLY A 128 -13.03 -4.30 25.60
CA GLY A 128 -13.78 -3.69 26.69
C GLY A 128 -13.95 -2.17 26.49
N ALA A 129 -14.25 -1.45 27.56
CA ALA A 129 -14.36 0.01 27.51
C ALA A 129 -13.03 0.66 27.05
N ARG A 130 -12.95 1.04 25.78
CA ARG A 130 -11.75 1.65 25.14
C ARG A 130 -11.55 3.10 25.54
N TYR A 131 -12.63 3.83 25.75
CA TYR A 131 -12.59 5.29 25.92
C TYR A 131 -12.55 5.68 27.39
N LYS A 132 -11.62 6.58 27.71
CA LYS A 132 -11.47 7.21 29.02
C LYS A 132 -11.84 8.69 28.90
N TYR A 133 -12.27 9.30 30.00
CA TYR A 133 -12.35 10.76 30.08
C TYR A 133 -10.94 11.33 29.99
N GLN A 134 -10.64 12.00 28.88
CA GLN A 134 -9.36 12.64 28.62
C GLN A 134 -9.58 13.93 27.83
N ARG A 135 -8.62 14.86 27.90
CA ARG A 135 -8.72 16.14 27.18
C ARG A 135 -8.47 16.01 25.69
N THR A 136 -7.61 15.07 25.30
CA THR A 136 -7.26 14.79 23.91
C THR A 136 -8.35 13.96 23.22
N CYS A 137 -8.43 14.09 21.89
CA CYS A 137 -9.30 13.25 21.08
C CYS A 137 -8.94 11.78 21.28
N ALA A 138 -9.95 10.94 21.51
CA ALA A 138 -9.81 9.50 21.65
C ALA A 138 -10.05 8.74 20.33
N HIS A 139 -10.40 9.43 19.25
CA HIS A 139 -10.55 8.81 17.94
C HIS A 139 -9.20 8.66 17.24
N ASP A 140 -9.05 7.55 16.52
CA ASP A 140 -8.01 7.38 15.53
C ASP A 140 -8.25 8.36 14.37
N LEU A 141 -7.22 9.09 13.94
CA LEU A 141 -7.31 10.00 12.81
C LEU A 141 -7.73 9.23 11.54
N TYR A 142 -8.68 9.79 10.78
CA TYR A 142 -9.32 9.13 9.63
C TYR A 142 -10.09 7.85 9.95
N GLY A 143 -10.19 7.47 11.23
CA GLY A 143 -10.98 6.32 11.66
C GLY A 143 -12.49 6.61 11.67
N GLU A 144 -13.27 5.57 11.93
CA GLU A 144 -14.74 5.59 11.94
C GLU A 144 -15.33 6.68 12.85
N GLY A 145 -14.70 6.93 14.00
CA GLY A 145 -15.11 8.00 14.91
C GLY A 145 -14.74 9.39 14.42
N CYS A 146 -13.53 9.55 13.86
CA CYS A 146 -13.06 10.83 13.35
C CYS A 146 -13.86 11.27 12.12
N LYS A 147 -14.21 10.35 11.21
CA LYS A 147 -14.96 10.59 9.96
C LYS A 147 -14.32 11.57 8.97
N LEU A 148 -13.11 12.04 9.25
CA LEU A 148 -12.36 12.84 8.29
C LEU A 148 -12.06 11.98 7.07
N ASP A 149 -12.46 12.44 5.89
CA ASP A 149 -12.14 11.75 4.63
C ASP A 149 -10.63 11.82 4.42
N LYS A 150 -9.96 10.67 4.42
CA LYS A 150 -8.52 10.59 4.27
C LYS A 150 -8.05 11.04 2.89
N ASP A 151 -8.81 10.70 1.87
CA ASP A 151 -8.38 10.89 0.48
C ASP A 151 -8.43 12.36 0.08
N ALA A 152 -9.32 13.15 0.69
CA ALA A 152 -9.37 14.60 0.56
C ALA A 152 -8.10 15.33 1.09
N TRP A 153 -7.30 14.67 1.93
CA TRP A 153 -6.08 15.23 2.53
C TRP A 153 -4.80 14.55 2.02
N ALA A 154 -4.91 13.67 1.02
CA ALA A 154 -3.76 12.98 0.44
C ALA A 154 -2.90 13.97 -0.37
N VAL A 155 -1.62 14.08 -0.02
CA VAL A 155 -0.63 14.82 -0.81
C VAL A 155 0.18 13.81 -1.62
N GLN A 156 0.02 13.84 -2.94
CA GLN A 156 0.79 13.00 -3.86
C GLN A 156 2.23 13.51 -3.97
N SER A 157 3.20 12.60 -3.94
CA SER A 157 4.63 12.90 -4.09
C SER A 157 5.37 11.71 -4.73
N THR A 158 6.67 11.85 -4.95
CA THR A 158 7.56 10.77 -5.40
C THR A 158 8.80 10.71 -4.52
N VAL A 159 9.36 9.51 -4.34
CA VAL A 159 10.53 9.29 -3.50
C VAL A 159 11.79 9.64 -4.27
N LYS A 160 12.62 10.53 -3.72
CA LYS A 160 13.94 10.89 -4.28
C LYS A 160 15.04 10.02 -3.70
N SER A 161 15.06 9.83 -2.39
CA SER A 161 16.04 8.99 -1.72
C SER A 161 15.53 8.48 -0.38
N VAL A 162 16.09 7.36 0.06
CA VAL A 162 15.79 6.71 1.34
C VAL A 162 17.10 6.45 2.06
N GLY A 163 17.21 6.92 3.30
CA GLY A 163 18.35 6.76 4.19
C GLY A 163 17.89 6.26 5.56
N GLY A 164 17.71 4.94 5.69
CA GLY A 164 17.24 4.33 6.94
C GLY A 164 15.80 4.74 7.24
N VAL A 165 15.61 5.57 8.27
CA VAL A 165 14.30 6.13 8.65
C VAL A 165 14.02 7.49 8.00
N THR A 166 15.03 8.11 7.39
CA THR A 166 14.89 9.40 6.72
C THR A 166 14.56 9.18 5.25
N VAL A 167 13.55 9.90 4.76
CA VAL A 167 13.11 9.85 3.36
C VAL A 167 13.07 11.26 2.80
N VAL A 168 13.56 11.43 1.58
CA VAL A 168 13.45 12.69 0.83
C VAL A 168 12.41 12.50 -0.26
N LEU A 169 11.37 13.31 -0.20
CA LEU A 169 10.26 13.39 -1.14
C LEU A 169 10.40 14.63 -2.04
N ARG A 170 9.45 14.85 -2.94
CA ARG A 170 9.42 16.03 -3.84
C ARG A 170 8.12 16.82 -3.70
N GLY A 171 8.17 18.13 -3.91
CA GLY A 171 6.97 18.98 -4.00
C GLY A 171 6.30 19.29 -2.66
N LEU A 172 7.04 19.20 -1.54
CA LEU A 172 6.52 19.47 -0.20
C LEU A 172 7.04 20.79 0.41
N GLU A 173 7.72 21.63 -0.37
CA GLU A 173 8.32 22.89 0.07
C GLU A 173 7.28 23.92 0.55
N GLY A 174 6.04 23.80 0.08
CA GLY A 174 4.92 24.67 0.48
C GLY A 174 4.30 24.35 1.84
N TYR A 175 4.68 23.24 2.48
CA TYR A 175 4.13 22.83 3.77
C TYR A 175 5.01 23.32 4.92
N ALA A 176 4.38 23.76 6.00
CA ALA A 176 5.07 24.16 7.21
C ALA A 176 5.80 22.97 7.87
N ASP A 177 6.84 23.28 8.64
CA ASP A 177 7.55 22.29 9.44
C ASP A 177 6.57 21.54 10.36
N ASN A 178 6.73 20.22 10.40
CA ASN A 178 5.90 19.26 11.11
C ASN A 178 4.41 19.26 10.74
N TYR A 179 4.03 19.79 9.58
CA TYR A 179 2.67 19.65 9.06
C TYR A 179 2.23 18.19 8.95
N PHE A 180 3.15 17.28 8.60
CA PHE A 180 2.88 15.86 8.46
C PHE A 180 3.25 15.02 9.69
N MET A 181 3.69 15.64 10.78
CA MET A 181 4.03 14.95 12.03
C MET A 181 2.79 14.23 12.60
N LEU A 182 2.97 12.98 13.07
CA LEU A 182 1.88 12.05 13.46
C LEU A 182 0.97 11.63 12.29
N GLY A 183 1.34 12.01 11.07
CA GLY A 183 0.66 11.61 9.85
C GLY A 183 1.15 10.25 9.36
N MET A 184 0.83 9.96 8.10
CA MET A 184 1.19 8.70 7.46
C MET A 184 1.82 8.95 6.10
N LEU A 185 2.83 8.15 5.77
CA LEU A 185 3.29 7.94 4.41
C LEU A 185 2.74 6.60 3.93
N LYS A 186 2.17 6.58 2.73
CA LYS A 186 1.68 5.39 2.04
C LYS A 186 2.53 5.13 0.81
N ASN A 187 3.13 3.96 0.73
CA ASN A 187 3.88 3.54 -0.46
C ASN A 187 2.94 3.00 -1.57
N SER A 188 3.53 2.69 -2.73
CA SER A 188 2.82 2.12 -3.90
C SER A 188 2.11 0.80 -3.61
N ASN A 189 2.54 0.04 -2.60
CA ASN A 189 1.92 -1.23 -2.19
C ASN A 189 0.80 -1.08 -1.15
N ASN A 190 0.34 0.15 -0.88
CA ASN A 190 -0.63 0.44 0.18
C ASN A 190 -0.14 0.12 1.61
N VAL A 191 1.16 0.07 1.83
CA VAL A 191 1.75 -0.02 3.17
C VAL A 191 1.85 1.39 3.76
N TYR A 192 1.33 1.54 4.97
CA TYR A 192 1.36 2.80 5.71
C TYR A 192 2.47 2.77 6.76
N ILE A 193 3.13 3.92 6.93
CA ILE A 193 4.09 4.14 8.00
C ILE A 193 3.90 5.53 8.60
N SER A 194 4.02 5.63 9.91
CA SER A 194 3.87 6.90 10.62
C SER A 194 5.09 7.80 10.48
N ILE A 195 4.83 9.10 10.45
CA ILE A 195 5.83 10.16 10.31
C ILE A 195 6.10 10.78 11.68
N GLU A 196 7.35 10.79 12.12
CA GLU A 196 7.79 11.41 13.37
C GLU A 196 8.06 12.90 13.25
N SER A 197 8.61 13.33 12.10
CA SER A 197 8.87 14.74 11.82
C SER A 197 8.92 15.00 10.33
N SER A 198 8.65 16.24 9.93
CA SER A 198 8.72 16.67 8.53
C SER A 198 9.28 18.08 8.42
N THR A 199 10.24 18.29 7.53
CA THR A 199 10.78 19.62 7.21
C THR A 199 10.90 19.70 5.70
N GLN A 200 10.00 20.48 5.08
CA GLN A 200 9.86 20.58 3.63
C GLN A 200 9.78 19.15 3.00
N ASN A 201 10.74 18.83 2.13
CA ASN A 201 10.84 17.55 1.43
C ASN A 201 11.39 16.39 2.27
N THR A 202 11.93 16.65 3.47
CA THR A 202 12.56 15.60 4.28
C THR A 202 11.62 15.14 5.38
N MET A 203 11.45 13.83 5.51
CA MET A 203 10.63 13.21 6.55
C MET A 203 11.45 12.20 7.35
N THR A 204 11.19 12.13 8.66
CA THR A 204 11.67 11.03 9.51
C THR A 204 10.51 10.12 9.83
N LEU A 205 10.65 8.83 9.55
CA LEU A 205 9.65 7.80 9.79
C LEU A 205 9.90 7.12 11.14
N ILE A 206 8.86 6.59 11.77
CA ILE A 206 8.97 5.91 13.08
C ILE A 206 9.85 4.63 13.04
N ARG A 207 9.99 4.07 11.84
CA ARG A 207 10.84 2.91 11.56
C ARG A 207 11.25 2.95 10.09
N ARG A 208 12.16 2.04 9.74
CA ARG A 208 12.53 1.84 8.34
C ARG A 208 11.36 1.17 7.58
N LEU A 209 11.17 1.58 6.33
CA LEU A 209 10.27 0.95 5.37
C LEU A 209 11.13 0.58 4.15
N ASP A 210 11.60 -0.66 4.10
CA ASP A 210 12.60 -1.12 3.13
C ASP A 210 12.08 -1.04 1.70
N SER A 211 10.82 -1.40 1.50
CA SER A 211 10.20 -1.39 0.18
C SER A 211 10.20 -0.01 -0.49
N LEU A 212 10.38 1.10 0.25
CA LEU A 212 10.50 2.42 -0.38
C LEU A 212 11.70 2.55 -1.31
N SER A 213 12.78 1.80 -1.05
CA SER A 213 13.96 1.81 -1.93
C SER A 213 13.68 1.18 -3.29
N ASP A 214 12.64 0.34 -3.40
CA ASP A 214 12.19 -0.24 -4.67
C ASP A 214 11.31 0.74 -5.48
N TYR A 215 10.92 1.87 -4.88
CA TYR A 215 10.01 2.88 -5.46
C TYR A 215 10.68 4.25 -5.63
N LEU A 216 11.99 4.29 -5.81
CA LEU A 216 12.68 5.53 -6.16
C LEU A 216 12.28 5.97 -7.56
N THR A 217 11.96 7.25 -7.71
CA THR A 217 11.75 7.86 -9.03
C THR A 217 12.92 8.78 -9.31
N SER A 218 13.62 8.58 -10.43
CA SER A 218 14.73 9.43 -10.82
C SER A 218 14.22 10.80 -11.30
N ASP A 219 15.10 11.81 -11.31
CA ASP A 219 14.73 13.11 -11.87
C ASP A 219 14.53 13.00 -13.40
N GLU A 220 15.26 12.10 -14.08
CA GLU A 220 15.12 11.81 -15.52
C GLU A 220 13.75 11.20 -15.86
N ASP A 221 13.26 10.24 -15.05
CA ASP A 221 11.93 9.64 -15.27
C ASP A 221 10.80 10.67 -15.13
N LEU A 222 10.96 11.65 -14.23
CA LEU A 222 9.98 12.74 -14.06
C LEU A 222 10.00 13.71 -15.25
N ASP A 223 11.18 14.06 -15.75
CA ASP A 223 11.33 14.93 -16.91
C ASP A 223 10.73 14.25 -18.16
N VAL A 224 11.04 12.97 -18.37
CA VAL A 224 10.46 12.17 -19.47
C VAL A 224 8.95 12.08 -19.37
N LEU A 225 8.39 11.84 -18.17
CA LEU A 225 6.93 11.83 -17.99
C LEU A 225 6.30 13.20 -18.27
N ALA A 226 6.96 14.30 -17.88
CA ALA A 226 6.46 15.65 -18.13
C ALA A 226 6.43 15.98 -19.64
N ASP A 227 7.46 15.56 -20.38
CA ASP A 227 7.52 15.69 -21.83
C ASP A 227 6.42 14.85 -22.51
N ALA A 228 6.25 13.59 -22.11
CA ALA A 228 5.20 12.71 -22.61
C ALA A 228 3.79 13.26 -22.32
N ALA A 229 3.57 13.82 -21.13
CA ALA A 229 2.30 14.47 -20.78
C ALA A 229 2.01 15.69 -21.67
N THR A 230 3.04 16.48 -21.99
CA THR A 230 2.92 17.64 -22.90
C THR A 230 2.62 17.19 -24.34
N ALA A 231 3.25 16.12 -24.81
CA ALA A 231 3.00 15.52 -26.11
C ALA A 231 1.57 14.98 -26.22
N LEU A 232 1.09 14.26 -25.20
CA LEU A 232 -0.28 13.77 -25.12
C LEU A 232 -1.32 14.91 -25.14
N ALA A 233 -1.12 15.95 -24.32
CA ALA A 233 -2.00 17.12 -24.33
C ALA A 233 -2.05 17.81 -25.70
N THR A 234 -0.91 17.89 -26.39
CA THR A 234 -0.82 18.44 -27.75
C THR A 234 -1.58 17.56 -28.75
N ALA A 235 -1.43 16.23 -28.67
CA ALA A 235 -2.14 15.29 -29.53
C ALA A 235 -3.67 15.36 -29.32
N GLN A 236 -4.13 15.41 -28.07
CA GLN A 236 -5.54 15.57 -27.72
C GLN A 236 -6.13 16.89 -28.24
N SER A 237 -5.35 17.98 -28.19
CA SER A 237 -5.73 19.26 -28.79
C SER A 237 -5.88 19.15 -30.31
N HIS A 238 -4.91 18.53 -31.00
CA HIS A 238 -4.99 18.29 -32.44
C HIS A 238 -6.19 17.41 -32.83
N GLN A 239 -6.48 16.36 -32.06
CA GLN A 239 -7.66 15.52 -32.27
C GLN A 239 -8.95 16.34 -32.13
N SER A 240 -9.05 17.19 -31.10
CA SER A 240 -10.23 18.06 -30.89
C SER A 240 -10.45 19.04 -32.04
N ILE A 241 -9.37 19.61 -32.58
CA ILE A 241 -9.41 20.51 -33.75
C ILE A 241 -9.82 19.74 -35.02
N ALA A 242 -9.26 18.54 -35.22
CA ALA A 242 -9.60 17.70 -36.35
C ALA A 242 -11.08 17.25 -36.31
N GLN A 243 -11.59 16.91 -35.14
CA GLN A 243 -12.99 16.56 -34.90
C GLN A 243 -13.91 17.73 -35.26
N THR A 244 -13.62 18.92 -34.72
CA THR A 244 -14.38 20.14 -35.02
C THR A 244 -14.38 20.45 -36.53
N SER A 245 -13.23 20.25 -37.20
CA SER A 245 -13.10 20.46 -38.63
C SER A 245 -13.92 19.45 -39.45
N TYR A 246 -13.93 18.18 -39.03
CA TYR A 246 -14.74 17.12 -39.63
C TYR A 246 -16.24 17.41 -39.47
N ASP A 247 -16.69 17.72 -38.26
CA ASP A 247 -18.09 18.03 -37.96
C ASP A 247 -18.59 19.23 -38.77
N THR A 248 -17.74 20.26 -38.92
CA THR A 248 -18.05 21.44 -39.74
C THR A 248 -18.29 21.08 -41.19
N VAL A 249 -17.41 20.29 -41.83
CA VAL A 249 -17.59 19.93 -43.25
C VAL A 249 -18.76 18.96 -43.47
N VAL A 250 -19.08 18.11 -42.48
CA VAL A 250 -20.29 17.27 -42.50
C VAL A 250 -21.54 18.14 -42.46
N MET A 251 -21.59 19.11 -41.55
CA MET A 251 -22.70 20.07 -41.47
C MET A 251 -22.85 20.89 -42.76
N GLU A 252 -21.75 21.37 -43.36
CA GLU A 252 -21.78 22.09 -44.64
C GLU A 252 -22.32 21.23 -45.79
N ARG A 253 -21.92 19.95 -45.86
CA ARG A 253 -22.45 19.00 -46.86
C ARG A 253 -23.94 18.78 -46.67
N ASP A 254 -24.38 18.54 -45.43
CA ASP A 254 -25.77 18.21 -45.11
C ASP A 254 -26.71 19.42 -45.26
N ALA A 255 -26.16 20.65 -45.29
CA ALA A 255 -26.89 21.89 -45.52
C ALA A 255 -27.12 22.25 -47.01
N LEU A 256 -26.60 21.46 -47.96
CA LEU A 256 -26.77 21.72 -49.40
C LEU A 256 -28.23 21.57 -49.84
N ASP A 257 -28.73 22.50 -50.66
CA ASP A 257 -30.10 22.50 -51.19
C ASP A 257 -30.28 21.44 -52.29
N PRO A 258 -31.10 20.38 -52.06
CA PRO A 258 -31.34 19.32 -53.05
C PRO A 258 -32.06 19.78 -54.32
N SER A 259 -32.66 20.97 -54.31
CA SER A 259 -33.35 21.54 -55.48
C SER A 259 -32.43 22.35 -56.41
N SER A 260 -31.17 22.55 -56.03
CA SER A 260 -30.17 23.25 -56.85
C SER A 260 -29.87 22.49 -58.16
N PRO A 261 -29.85 23.14 -59.34
CA PRO A 261 -29.44 22.52 -60.59
C PRO A 261 -28.02 21.92 -60.57
N ASN A 262 -27.14 22.42 -59.69
CA ASN A 262 -25.75 21.97 -59.55
C ASN A 262 -25.53 21.02 -58.36
N TYR A 263 -26.60 20.58 -57.68
CA TYR A 263 -26.53 19.82 -56.43
C TYR A 263 -25.60 18.60 -56.50
N ALA A 264 -25.61 17.84 -57.60
CA ALA A 264 -24.79 16.64 -57.75
C ALA A 264 -23.27 16.95 -57.70
N ASP A 265 -22.85 18.02 -58.36
CA ASP A 265 -21.44 18.45 -58.41
C ASP A 265 -21.02 19.10 -57.07
N ASP A 266 -21.91 19.92 -56.48
CA ASP A 266 -21.70 20.55 -55.18
C ASP A 266 -21.58 19.50 -54.06
N TYR A 267 -22.44 18.48 -54.08
CA TYR A 267 -22.40 17.37 -53.13
C TYR A 267 -21.14 16.53 -53.30
N ALA A 268 -20.75 16.18 -54.53
CA ALA A 268 -19.51 15.44 -54.77
C ALA A 268 -18.28 16.20 -54.25
N THR A 269 -18.23 17.52 -54.45
CA THR A 269 -17.16 18.39 -53.94
C THR A 269 -17.17 18.47 -52.40
N ALA A 270 -18.35 18.59 -51.79
CA ALA A 270 -18.48 18.57 -50.33
C ALA A 270 -18.09 17.23 -49.72
N GLN A 271 -18.46 16.11 -50.36
CA GLN A 271 -18.09 14.77 -49.91
C GLN A 271 -16.57 14.54 -49.95
N LEU A 272 -15.86 15.03 -50.98
CA LEU A 272 -14.40 14.99 -51.01
C LEU A 272 -13.77 15.75 -49.81
N ARG A 273 -14.35 16.88 -49.40
CA ARG A 273 -13.90 17.61 -48.21
C ARG A 273 -14.16 16.81 -46.92
N VAL A 274 -15.30 16.14 -46.81
CA VAL A 274 -15.61 15.24 -45.69
C VAL A 274 -14.60 14.10 -45.61
N ASP A 275 -14.33 13.40 -46.73
CA ASP A 275 -13.38 12.29 -46.77
C ASP A 275 -11.95 12.74 -46.38
N GLN A 276 -11.54 13.92 -46.87
CA GLN A 276 -10.25 14.53 -46.48
C GLN A 276 -10.16 14.84 -44.99
N LYS A 277 -11.23 15.40 -44.39
CA LYS A 277 -11.25 15.70 -42.95
C LYS A 277 -11.41 14.46 -42.09
N GLN A 278 -12.12 13.44 -42.56
CA GLN A 278 -12.19 12.13 -41.91
C GLN A 278 -10.79 11.50 -41.85
N ALA A 279 -10.06 11.46 -42.96
CA ALA A 279 -8.69 10.93 -42.97
C ALA A 279 -7.75 11.71 -42.03
N ALA A 280 -7.90 13.04 -41.93
CA ALA A 280 -7.15 13.86 -40.99
C ALA A 280 -7.52 13.59 -39.52
N LEU A 281 -8.81 13.38 -39.23
CA LEU A 281 -9.30 12.99 -37.91
C LEU A 281 -8.78 11.61 -37.52
N ASP A 282 -8.85 10.62 -38.42
CA ASP A 282 -8.34 9.27 -38.19
C ASP A 282 -6.83 9.30 -37.87
N ALA A 283 -6.05 10.10 -38.62
CA ALA A 283 -4.62 10.29 -38.34
C ALA A 283 -4.37 10.95 -36.96
N ALA A 284 -5.20 11.91 -36.56
CA ALA A 284 -5.09 12.56 -35.26
C ALA A 284 -5.46 11.62 -34.09
N ILE A 285 -6.45 10.75 -34.30
CA ILE A 285 -6.80 9.68 -33.34
C ILE A 285 -5.61 8.73 -33.15
N VAL A 286 -5.04 8.22 -34.24
CA VAL A 286 -3.84 7.35 -34.18
C VAL A 286 -2.67 8.04 -33.49
N GLY A 287 -2.44 9.33 -33.77
CA GLY A 287 -1.40 10.11 -33.09
C GLY A 287 -1.64 10.26 -31.59
N THR A 288 -2.90 10.40 -31.17
CA THR A 288 -3.27 10.48 -29.75
C THR A 288 -3.11 9.13 -29.06
N ASP A 289 -3.48 8.02 -29.71
CA ASP A 289 -3.28 6.67 -29.18
C ASP A 289 -1.79 6.35 -28.98
N LEU A 290 -0.93 6.75 -29.92
CA LEU A 290 0.52 6.59 -29.79
C LEU A 290 1.09 7.44 -28.65
N ALA A 291 0.65 8.69 -28.52
CA ALA A 291 1.07 9.56 -27.43
C ALA A 291 0.58 9.05 -26.05
N GLN A 292 -0.61 8.45 -26.00
CA GLN A 292 -1.13 7.82 -24.79
C GLN A 292 -0.30 6.58 -24.41
N GLN A 293 0.07 5.74 -25.37
CA GLN A 293 0.93 4.59 -25.13
C GLN A 293 2.31 4.99 -24.59
N ASP A 294 2.89 6.07 -25.12
CA ASP A 294 4.16 6.61 -24.64
C ASP A 294 4.03 7.20 -23.22
N TYR A 295 2.96 7.94 -22.95
CA TYR A 295 2.63 8.41 -21.60
C TYR A 295 2.46 7.24 -20.62
N ASP A 296 1.72 6.19 -20.98
CA ASP A 296 1.49 5.03 -20.11
C ASP A 296 2.80 4.26 -19.83
N ALA A 297 3.66 4.12 -20.85
CA ALA A 297 4.96 3.46 -20.71
C ALA A 297 5.92 4.24 -19.80
N THR A 298 5.95 5.58 -19.92
CA THR A 298 6.78 6.45 -19.08
C THR A 298 6.23 6.57 -17.66
N ALA A 299 4.90 6.67 -17.50
CA ALA A 299 4.23 6.72 -16.21
C ALA A 299 4.47 5.45 -15.36
N ALA A 300 4.69 4.29 -16.01
CA ALA A 300 5.01 3.04 -15.31
C ALA A 300 6.35 3.11 -14.52
N ASN A 301 7.27 3.99 -14.91
CA ASN A 301 8.54 4.20 -14.21
C ASN A 301 8.44 5.20 -13.05
N VAL A 302 7.31 5.90 -12.93
CA VAL A 302 7.07 6.88 -11.87
C VAL A 302 6.25 6.25 -10.76
N HIS A 303 6.81 6.27 -9.55
CA HIS A 303 6.21 5.64 -8.38
C HIS A 303 5.70 6.70 -7.42
N TYR A 304 4.37 6.82 -7.38
CA TYR A 304 3.71 7.78 -6.50
C TYR A 304 3.56 7.23 -5.08
N VAL A 305 3.89 8.08 -4.12
CA VAL A 305 3.58 7.90 -2.71
C VAL A 305 2.60 8.96 -2.27
N TYR A 306 1.87 8.67 -1.20
CA TYR A 306 0.91 9.62 -0.63
C TYR A 306 1.27 9.94 0.80
N VAL A 307 1.30 11.22 1.12
CA VAL A 307 1.60 11.74 2.44
C VAL A 307 0.33 12.35 3.01
N TYR A 308 -0.03 11.97 4.22
CA TYR A 308 -1.23 12.43 4.90
C TYR A 308 -0.84 13.22 6.15
N PRO A 309 -1.45 14.38 6.41
CA PRO A 309 -1.17 15.16 7.60
C PRO A 309 -1.55 14.40 8.88
N GLY A 310 -0.86 14.72 9.96
CA GLY A 310 -1.17 14.14 11.28
C GLY A 310 -2.02 15.06 12.14
N CYS A 311 -2.46 14.52 13.27
CA CYS A 311 -3.24 15.25 14.26
C CYS A 311 -2.59 15.08 15.62
N VAL A 312 -2.45 16.17 16.37
CA VAL A 312 -1.98 16.16 17.77
C VAL A 312 -3.10 15.94 18.79
N HIS A 313 -4.29 15.56 18.31
CA HIS A 313 -5.47 15.20 19.11
C HIS A 313 -5.96 16.32 20.04
N SER A 314 -5.65 17.59 19.76
CA SER A 314 -6.23 18.75 20.47
C SER A 314 -7.47 19.26 19.75
N ILE A 315 -8.35 19.98 20.47
CA ILE A 315 -9.54 20.60 19.86
C ILE A 315 -9.14 21.63 18.79
N SER A 316 -8.06 22.38 19.02
CA SER A 316 -7.55 23.36 18.05
C SER A 316 -7.02 22.68 16.79
N ALA A 317 -6.30 21.55 16.92
CA ALA A 317 -5.86 20.79 15.77
C ALA A 317 -7.05 20.20 14.99
N CYS A 318 -8.06 19.70 15.71
CA CYS A 318 -9.30 19.21 15.09
C CYS A 318 -10.04 20.31 14.31
N ASN A 319 -10.01 21.55 14.81
CA ASN A 319 -10.54 22.72 14.10
C ASN A 319 -9.77 23.06 12.82
N ASN A 320 -8.46 22.83 12.76
CA ASN A 320 -7.68 23.01 11.53
C ASN A 320 -8.15 22.07 10.41
N PHE A 321 -8.72 20.92 10.76
CA PHE A 321 -9.36 19.99 9.83
C PHE A 321 -10.84 20.29 9.59
N GLY A 322 -11.41 21.32 10.24
CA GLY A 322 -12.84 21.63 10.18
C GLY A 322 -13.74 20.54 10.75
N ASN A 323 -13.24 19.73 11.71
CA ASN A 323 -13.88 18.47 12.11
C ASN A 323 -14.24 18.42 13.62
N THR A 324 -14.44 19.57 14.25
CA THR A 324 -14.70 19.66 15.71
C THR A 324 -15.95 18.92 16.16
N ASP A 325 -16.95 18.77 15.29
CA ASP A 325 -18.20 18.07 15.60
C ASP A 325 -17.99 16.57 15.88
N ASN A 326 -16.91 15.99 15.36
CA ASN A 326 -16.51 14.61 15.62
C ASN A 326 -15.37 14.52 16.65
N PHE A 327 -15.09 15.58 17.41
CA PHE A 327 -14.06 15.54 18.45
C PHE A 327 -14.52 14.72 19.66
N MET A 328 -13.90 13.56 19.89
CA MET A 328 -14.19 12.71 21.06
C MET A 328 -13.17 12.93 22.17
N GLY A 329 -13.19 14.11 22.76
CA GLY A 329 -12.40 14.46 23.94
C GLY A 329 -13.12 15.51 24.78
N PHE A 330 -12.60 15.79 25.96
CA PHE A 330 -13.18 16.74 26.90
C PHE A 330 -12.18 17.86 27.19
N PRO A 331 -12.06 18.88 26.31
CA PRO A 331 -10.94 19.82 26.34
C PRO A 331 -10.94 20.70 27.61
N TYR A 332 -12.09 20.84 28.25
CA TYR A 332 -12.32 21.66 29.44
C TYR A 332 -12.34 20.87 30.75
N ILE A 333 -11.85 19.62 30.79
CA ILE A 333 -11.63 18.92 32.07
C ILE A 333 -10.69 19.79 32.93
N PRO A 334 -11.07 20.11 34.18
CA PRO A 334 -10.20 20.85 35.10
C PRO A 334 -8.87 20.13 35.31
N GLU A 335 -7.77 20.87 35.29
CA GLU A 335 -6.43 20.33 35.59
C GLU A 335 -6.23 20.16 37.10
N ASP A 336 -6.84 21.05 37.88
CA ASP A 336 -6.78 21.01 39.34
C ASP A 336 -7.67 19.89 39.88
N ASN A 337 -7.11 19.13 40.82
CA ASN A 337 -7.86 18.10 41.50
C ASN A 337 -8.90 18.78 42.44
N PRO A 338 -10.20 18.57 42.21
CA PRO A 338 -11.27 19.24 42.96
C PRO A 338 -11.33 18.81 44.44
N THR A 339 -10.60 17.76 44.84
CA THR A 339 -10.54 17.32 46.25
C THR A 339 -9.46 18.01 47.07
N ILE A 340 -8.50 18.69 46.43
CA ILE A 340 -7.39 19.39 47.12
C ILE A 340 -7.44 20.91 46.90
N VAL A 341 -8.01 21.37 45.79
CA VAL A 341 -8.20 22.79 45.51
C VAL A 341 -9.63 23.17 45.86
N ARG A 342 -9.81 24.01 46.89
CA ARG A 342 -11.11 24.65 47.14
C ARG A 342 -11.40 25.60 45.98
N ILE A 343 -12.44 25.30 45.22
CA ILE A 343 -13.03 26.26 44.28
C ILE A 343 -13.71 27.31 45.18
N ILE A 344 -13.05 28.46 45.37
CA ILE A 344 -13.57 29.59 46.16
C ILE A 344 -14.48 30.43 45.27
#